data_AF-A0A7S4R5V5-F1
#
_entry.id   AF-A0A7S4R5V5-F1
#
_cell.length_a   1.000
_cell.length_b   1.000
_cell.length_c   1.000
_cell.angle_alpha   90.00
_cell.angle_beta   90.00
_cell.angle_gamma   90.00
#
_symmetry.space_group_name_H-M   'P 1'
#
loop_
_entity.id
_entity.type
_entity.pdbx_description
1 polymer ?
#
loop_
_entity_poly.entity_id
_entity_poly.type
_entity_poly.pdbx_seq_one_letter_code
_entity_poly.pdbx_strand_id
1 'polypeptide(L)'
;MLSALGCGPCSEADPHHVQLVWATQAGPDCLPWDWSTGLLELQKEVELPPWLSEADLDRIFEIADPYGDNIDDQADCLGRARGPSPYADGGEPLVQLRSALPRLHFEVQALWLGWWKLASWFHVLTVKDKDASMATVLCTQPPREAWPTQHTMN
;
A
#
# COMPACT_ATOMS: atom_id res chain seq x y z
N MET A 1 14.52 4.03 -7.62
CA MET A 1 15.89 3.84 -7.09
C MET A 1 15.77 3.06 -5.80
N LEU A 2 16.18 1.79 -5.79
CA LEU A 2 16.22 0.97 -4.58
C LEU A 2 17.56 1.27 -3.89
N SER A 3 17.53 1.99 -2.77
CA SER A 3 18.74 2.28 -1.98
C SER A 3 19.28 0.98 -1.39
N ALA A 4 20.49 0.63 -1.81
CA ALA A 4 21.14 -0.67 -1.65
C ALA A 4 21.56 -1.07 -0.21
N LEU A 5 21.12 -0.36 0.83
CA LEU A 5 21.31 -0.75 2.24
C LEU A 5 20.15 -0.25 3.15
N GLY A 6 19.01 0.09 2.55
CA GLY A 6 17.93 0.82 3.23
C GLY A 6 17.14 -0.05 4.21
N CYS A 7 16.80 0.53 5.36
CA CYS A 7 15.65 0.11 6.16
C CYS A 7 14.47 -0.15 5.22
N GLY A 8 13.65 -1.17 5.52
CA GLY A 8 12.50 -1.55 4.69
C GLY A 8 11.52 -0.39 4.39
N PRO A 9 10.42 -0.66 3.67
CA PRO A 9 9.42 0.36 3.40
C PRO A 9 8.93 1.00 4.71
N CYS A 10 8.71 2.32 4.69
CA CYS A 10 8.28 3.10 5.84
C CYS A 10 6.93 3.76 5.54
N SER A 11 6.15 4.02 6.58
CA SER A 11 4.96 4.85 6.47
C SER A 11 5.35 6.33 6.31
N GLU A 12 4.75 6.99 5.34
CA GLU A 12 5.03 8.38 4.98
C GLU A 12 3.77 9.04 4.40
N ALA A 13 3.76 10.37 4.37
CA ALA A 13 2.68 11.12 3.73
C ALA A 13 3.25 12.36 3.02
N ASP A 14 2.68 12.65 1.87
CA ASP A 14 2.93 13.85 1.10
C ASP A 14 1.60 14.41 0.57
N PRO A 15 1.57 15.63 -0.01
CA PRO A 15 0.32 16.24 -0.46
C PRO A 15 -0.51 15.41 -1.47
N HIS A 16 0.11 14.45 -2.16
CA HIS A 16 -0.51 13.64 -3.20
C HIS A 16 -0.92 12.25 -2.74
N HIS A 17 -0.23 11.68 -1.76
CA HIS A 17 -0.54 10.34 -1.26
C HIS A 17 -0.08 10.13 0.18
N VAL A 18 -0.71 9.15 0.83
CA VAL A 18 -0.29 8.61 2.13
C VAL A 18 0.06 7.15 1.94
N GLN A 19 1.26 6.76 2.36
CA GLN A 19 1.75 5.39 2.34
C GLN A 19 1.78 4.87 3.78
N LEU A 20 1.15 3.74 4.01
CA LEU A 20 1.09 3.06 5.29
C LEU A 20 1.65 1.65 5.12
N VAL A 21 2.55 1.25 6.03
CA VAL A 21 3.27 -0.02 5.91
C VAL A 21 2.98 -0.89 7.13
N TRP A 22 2.44 -2.08 6.90
CA TRP A 22 2.34 -3.12 7.92
C TRP A 22 3.42 -4.16 7.69
N ALA A 23 3.99 -4.67 8.77
CA ALA A 23 4.87 -5.82 8.71
C ALA A 23 4.25 -6.97 9.50
N THR A 24 4.17 -8.16 8.89
CA THR A 24 3.49 -9.32 9.47
C THR A 24 4.19 -9.81 10.71
N GLN A 25 3.49 -10.42 11.66
CA GLN A 25 4.18 -11.05 12.79
C GLN A 25 5.08 -12.20 12.32
N ALA A 26 6.24 -12.37 12.97
CA ALA A 26 7.06 -13.55 12.72
C ALA A 26 6.36 -14.79 13.26
N GLY A 27 6.25 -15.82 12.42
CA GLY A 27 5.74 -17.12 12.84
C GLY A 27 6.58 -17.75 13.97
N PRO A 28 5.96 -18.57 14.84
CA PRO A 28 6.60 -19.11 16.05
C PRO A 28 7.76 -20.08 15.77
N ASP A 29 7.87 -20.58 14.54
CA ASP A 29 8.71 -21.73 14.22
C ASP A 29 10.21 -21.45 14.07
N CYS A 30 10.68 -20.19 14.25
CA CYS A 30 12.09 -19.86 13.98
C CYS A 30 12.86 -19.03 15.01
N LEU A 31 12.22 -18.37 15.98
CA LEU A 31 12.72 -17.80 17.26
C LEU A 31 11.87 -16.55 17.61
N PRO A 32 11.55 -16.31 18.90
CA PRO A 32 10.87 -15.10 19.32
C PRO A 32 11.90 -13.98 19.39
N TRP A 33 12.00 -13.14 18.36
CA TRP A 33 12.67 -11.85 18.49
C TRP A 33 11.69 -10.72 18.23
N ASP A 34 11.87 -9.68 19.02
CA ASP A 34 11.02 -8.51 19.19
C ASP A 34 11.36 -7.50 18.09
N TRP A 35 10.73 -7.61 16.93
CA TRP A 35 10.72 -6.57 15.92
C TRP A 35 9.33 -5.94 15.88
N SER A 36 9.25 -4.67 15.46
CA SER A 36 7.99 -3.94 15.37
C SER A 36 7.07 -4.62 14.37
N THR A 37 6.12 -5.41 14.86
CA THR A 37 5.05 -6.03 14.08
C THR A 37 3.83 -5.13 14.07
N GLY A 38 3.04 -5.19 13.00
CA GLY A 38 1.91 -4.30 12.79
C GLY A 38 2.28 -3.06 11.98
N LEU A 39 1.52 -1.98 12.15
CA LEU A 39 1.78 -0.73 11.46
C LEU A 39 3.15 -0.18 11.86
N LEU A 40 4.02 0.02 10.88
CA LEU A 40 5.24 0.79 11.05
C LEU A 40 4.84 2.26 11.16
N GLU A 41 5.08 2.88 12.30
CA GLU A 41 4.59 4.24 12.61
C GLU A 41 4.88 5.22 11.47
N LEU A 42 3.89 6.05 11.15
CA LEU A 42 4.12 7.28 10.38
C LEU A 42 5.21 8.07 11.11
N GLN A 43 6.25 8.48 10.39
CA GLN A 43 7.28 9.31 11.01
C GLN A 43 6.63 10.57 11.60
N LYS A 44 6.93 10.85 12.87
CA LYS A 44 6.19 11.73 13.80
C LYS A 44 6.07 13.21 13.39
N GLU A 45 6.59 13.59 12.24
CA GLU A 45 6.65 14.97 11.72
C GLU A 45 5.84 15.16 10.44
N VAL A 46 5.09 14.15 9.99
CA VAL A 46 4.36 14.26 8.73
C VAL A 46 2.97 14.89 8.95
N GLU A 47 2.79 16.09 8.42
CA GLU A 47 1.48 16.72 8.32
C GLU A 47 0.57 15.92 7.37
N LEU A 48 -0.65 15.62 7.82
CA LEU A 48 -1.61 14.92 6.98
C LEU A 48 -2.06 15.81 5.82
N PRO A 49 -2.25 15.26 4.61
CA PRO A 49 -2.78 16.02 3.50
C PRO A 49 -4.20 16.52 3.81
N PRO A 50 -4.59 17.71 3.31
CA PRO A 50 -5.88 18.32 3.67
C PRO A 50 -7.11 17.53 3.21
N TRP A 51 -6.93 16.58 2.30
CA TRP A 51 -7.98 15.68 1.81
C TRP A 51 -8.17 14.44 2.71
N LEU A 52 -7.24 14.13 3.61
CA LEU A 52 -7.31 13.00 4.53
C LEU A 52 -7.51 13.50 5.97
N SER A 53 -8.68 13.22 6.54
CA SER A 53 -8.96 13.58 7.93
C SER A 53 -8.40 12.53 8.89
N GLU A 54 -8.15 12.92 10.13
CA GLU A 54 -7.77 11.99 11.20
C GLU A 54 -8.79 10.85 11.35
N ALA A 55 -10.08 11.14 11.22
CA ALA A 55 -11.13 10.12 11.31
C ALA A 55 -11.07 9.09 10.16
N ASP A 56 -10.66 9.48 8.95
CA ASP A 56 -10.42 8.51 7.88
C ASP A 56 -9.19 7.66 8.19
N LEU A 57 -8.14 8.28 8.74
CA LEU A 57 -6.90 7.60 9.09
C LEU A 57 -7.16 6.54 10.17
N ASP A 58 -7.90 6.90 11.22
CA ASP A 58 -8.33 5.97 12.27
C ASP A 58 -9.12 4.80 11.67
N ARG A 59 -10.04 5.09 10.73
CA ARG A 59 -10.82 4.06 10.05
C ARG A 59 -9.97 3.17 9.15
N ILE A 60 -8.95 3.74 8.50
CA ILE A 60 -7.98 2.97 7.72
C ILE A 60 -7.22 2.02 8.64
N PHE A 61 -6.73 2.49 9.78
CA PHE A 61 -6.01 1.66 10.74
C PHE A 61 -6.88 0.51 11.28
N GLU A 62 -8.12 0.79 11.65
CA GLU A 62 -9.05 -0.24 12.14
C GLU A 62 -9.30 -1.34 11.10
N ILE A 63 -9.48 -0.98 9.84
CA ILE A 63 -9.77 -1.96 8.77
C ILE A 63 -8.51 -2.68 8.29
N ALA A 64 -7.37 -1.99 8.26
CA ALA A 64 -6.11 -2.50 7.72
C ALA A 64 -5.25 -3.25 8.76
N ASP A 65 -5.64 -3.25 10.04
CA ASP A 65 -5.00 -4.01 11.11
C ASP A 65 -4.64 -5.46 10.72
N PRO A 66 -5.51 -6.22 10.01
CA PRO A 66 -5.19 -7.61 9.61
C PRO A 66 -4.00 -7.76 8.68
N TYR A 67 -3.53 -6.70 8.00
CA TYR A 67 -2.28 -6.78 7.22
C TYR A 67 -1.06 -7.05 8.11
N GLY A 68 -1.11 -6.66 9.38
CA GLY A 68 -0.06 -6.92 10.37
C GLY A 68 -0.13 -8.30 11.02
N ASP A 69 -1.19 -9.08 10.76
CA ASP A 69 -1.40 -10.37 11.42
C ASP A 69 -0.32 -11.39 11.07
N ASN A 70 -0.17 -12.39 11.94
CA ASN A 70 0.68 -13.55 11.66
C ASN A 70 0.17 -14.30 10.42
N ILE A 71 1.07 -14.55 9.47
CA ILE A 71 0.81 -15.48 8.37
C ILE A 71 1.44 -16.81 8.77
N ASP A 72 0.59 -17.79 9.02
CA ASP A 72 1.01 -19.17 9.25
C ASP A 72 1.90 -19.63 8.09
N ASP A 73 3.06 -20.20 8.43
CA ASP A 73 4.06 -20.67 7.46
C ASP A 73 4.69 -19.57 6.57
N GLN A 74 4.88 -18.34 7.06
CA GLN A 74 5.48 -17.27 6.24
C GLN A 74 6.85 -17.62 5.61
N ALA A 75 7.76 -18.26 6.35
CA ALA A 75 9.16 -18.48 5.95
C ALA A 75 9.61 -19.93 6.19
N ASP A 76 10.45 -20.47 5.31
CA ASP A 76 11.27 -21.64 5.64
C ASP A 76 12.42 -21.28 6.59
N CYS A 77 13.11 -22.29 7.13
CA CYS A 77 14.26 -22.08 8.02
C CYS A 77 15.45 -21.35 7.36
N LEU A 78 15.40 -21.15 6.03
CA LEU A 78 16.41 -20.45 5.24
C LEU A 78 15.98 -19.01 4.90
N GLY A 79 14.80 -18.56 5.36
CA GLY A 79 14.28 -17.21 5.14
C GLY A 79 13.60 -16.99 3.79
N ARG A 80 13.20 -18.06 3.09
CA ARG A 80 12.43 -17.96 1.85
C ARG A 80 10.94 -17.97 2.17
N ALA A 81 10.16 -17.15 1.48
CA ALA A 81 8.71 -17.22 1.56
C ALA A 81 8.24 -18.64 1.17
N ARG A 82 7.42 -19.28 2.02
CA ARG A 82 6.84 -20.60 1.66
C ARG A 82 5.68 -20.48 0.69
N GLY A 83 5.04 -19.32 0.65
CA GLY A 83 3.92 -19.02 -0.24
C GLY A 83 3.70 -17.51 -0.35
N PRO A 84 2.83 -17.08 -1.29
CA PRO A 84 2.44 -15.68 -1.39
C PRO A 84 1.68 -15.24 -0.14
N SER A 85 1.74 -13.94 0.18
CA SER A 85 0.87 -13.38 1.22
C SER A 85 -0.62 -13.56 0.85
N PRO A 86 -1.51 -13.91 1.82
CA PRO A 86 -2.95 -13.92 1.57
C PRO A 86 -3.50 -12.52 1.24
N TYR A 87 -2.74 -11.48 1.55
CA TYR A 87 -3.05 -10.08 1.26
C TYR A 87 -2.20 -9.52 0.12
N ALA A 88 -1.63 -10.36 -0.76
CA ALA A 88 -0.81 -9.90 -1.88
C ALA A 88 -1.52 -8.85 -2.75
N ASP A 89 -2.82 -9.03 -2.96
CA ASP A 89 -3.71 -8.11 -3.67
C ASP A 89 -4.67 -7.36 -2.72
N GLY A 90 -4.37 -7.33 -1.42
CA GLY A 90 -5.12 -6.65 -0.36
C GLY A 90 -6.31 -7.40 0.22
N GLY A 91 -6.85 -8.38 -0.51
CA GLY A 91 -7.91 -9.26 0.00
C GLY A 91 -9.12 -8.52 0.58
N GLU A 92 -9.69 -9.08 1.66
CA GLU A 92 -10.88 -8.55 2.32
C GLU A 92 -10.68 -7.14 2.94
N PRO A 93 -9.56 -6.82 3.62
CA PRO A 93 -9.33 -5.46 4.12
C PRO A 93 -9.44 -4.38 3.04
N LEU A 94 -8.87 -4.62 1.84
CA LEU A 94 -8.96 -3.66 0.73
C LEU A 94 -10.41 -3.46 0.23
N VAL A 95 -11.22 -4.52 0.22
CA VAL A 95 -12.64 -4.43 -0.14
C VAL A 95 -13.39 -3.57 0.87
N GLN A 96 -13.15 -3.79 2.16
CA GLN A 96 -13.78 -3.01 3.24
C GLN A 96 -13.34 -1.54 3.22
N LEU A 97 -12.06 -1.24 2.98
CA LEU A 97 -11.55 0.12 2.83
C LEU A 97 -12.26 0.87 1.70
N ARG A 98 -12.36 0.25 0.52
CA ARG A 98 -13.03 0.84 -0.65
C ARG A 98 -14.52 1.09 -0.41
N SER A 99 -15.17 0.24 0.39
CA SER A 99 -16.56 0.41 0.78
C SER A 99 -16.75 1.51 1.84
N ALA A 100 -15.87 1.58 2.83
CA ALA A 100 -15.99 2.52 3.95
C ALA A 100 -15.58 3.95 3.56
N LEU A 101 -14.60 4.09 2.66
CA LEU A 101 -14.01 5.37 2.28
C LEU A 101 -14.02 5.54 0.74
N PRO A 102 -15.21 5.63 0.11
CA PRO A 102 -15.35 5.57 -1.35
C PRO A 102 -14.76 6.75 -2.12
N ARG A 103 -14.45 7.85 -1.41
CA ARG A 103 -13.77 9.05 -1.92
C ARG A 103 -12.26 8.92 -2.01
N LEU A 104 -11.69 7.85 -1.42
CA LEU A 104 -10.27 7.57 -1.48
C LEU A 104 -10.01 6.47 -2.51
N HIS A 105 -8.81 6.50 -3.08
CA HIS A 105 -8.29 5.44 -3.93
C HIS A 105 -7.21 4.68 -3.16
N PHE A 106 -7.25 3.36 -3.25
CA PHE A 106 -6.37 2.45 -2.50
C PHE A 106 -5.64 1.50 -3.45
N GLU A 107 -4.32 1.50 -3.32
CA GLU A 107 -3.39 0.55 -3.94
C GLU A 107 -2.67 -0.22 -2.84
N VAL A 108 -2.42 -1.49 -3.07
CA VAL A 108 -1.73 -2.36 -2.11
C VAL A 108 -0.63 -3.13 -2.81
N GLN A 109 0.46 -3.33 -2.09
CA GLN A 109 1.56 -4.19 -2.52
C GLN A 109 2.07 -5.00 -1.34
N ALA A 110 2.27 -6.30 -1.54
CA ALA A 110 3.01 -7.13 -0.61
C ALA A 110 4.46 -7.32 -1.07
N LEU A 111 5.40 -7.10 -0.16
CA LEU A 111 6.84 -7.22 -0.39
C LEU A 111 7.43 -8.26 0.57
N TRP A 112 8.16 -9.24 0.03
CA TRP A 112 8.96 -10.14 0.86
C TRP A 112 10.35 -9.54 1.05
N LEU A 113 10.67 -9.09 2.27
CA LEU A 113 11.93 -8.43 2.59
C LEU A 113 12.53 -9.00 3.88
N GLY A 114 13.85 -8.83 4.02
CA GLY A 114 14.63 -9.33 5.16
C GLY A 114 15.60 -10.44 4.78
N TRP A 115 16.35 -10.95 5.76
CA TRP A 115 17.36 -11.99 5.53
C TRP A 115 17.20 -13.13 6.53
N TRP A 116 17.23 -14.37 6.02
CA TRP A 116 17.16 -15.56 6.87
C TRP A 116 15.88 -15.54 7.72
N LYS A 117 15.96 -15.88 9.00
CA LYS A 117 14.81 -15.90 9.93
C LYS A 117 14.16 -14.54 10.19
N LEU A 118 14.72 -13.45 9.63
CA LEU A 118 14.22 -12.09 9.76
C LEU A 118 13.41 -11.64 8.54
N ALA A 119 13.15 -12.55 7.59
CA ALA A 119 12.34 -12.23 6.42
C ALA A 119 10.84 -12.28 6.77
N SER A 120 10.11 -11.29 6.27
CA SER A 120 8.68 -11.12 6.50
C SER A 120 7.98 -10.48 5.33
N TRP A 121 6.65 -10.54 5.37
CA TRP A 121 5.81 -9.79 4.45
C TRP A 121 5.63 -8.36 4.97
N PHE A 122 5.82 -7.40 4.07
CA PHE A 122 5.49 -6.00 4.26
C PHE A 122 4.34 -5.64 3.33
N HIS A 123 3.25 -5.12 3.88
CA HIS A 123 2.10 -4.66 3.13
C HIS A 123 2.11 -3.15 3.07
N VAL A 124 2.32 -2.64 1.86
CA VAL A 124 2.34 -1.22 1.57
C VAL A 124 0.97 -0.84 1.03
N LEU A 125 0.20 -0.09 1.82
CA LEU A 125 -1.06 0.52 1.42
C LEU A 125 -0.80 1.96 1.00
N THR A 126 -1.03 2.27 -0.27
CA THR A 126 -1.02 3.63 -0.77
C THR A 126 -2.44 4.17 -0.87
N VAL A 127 -2.68 5.29 -0.20
CA VAL A 127 -3.94 6.02 -0.16
C VAL A 127 -3.79 7.31 -0.97
N LYS A 128 -4.71 7.58 -1.88
CA LYS A 128 -4.73 8.79 -2.70
C LYS A 128 -6.11 9.42 -2.66
N ASP A 129 -6.17 10.73 -2.86
CA ASP A 129 -7.44 11.38 -3.17
C ASP A 129 -7.93 10.93 -4.56
N LYS A 130 -9.17 10.46 -4.63
CA LYS A 130 -9.74 9.93 -5.87
C LYS A 130 -10.00 11.04 -6.88
N ASP A 131 -10.38 12.23 -6.41
CA ASP A 131 -10.66 13.37 -7.27
C ASP A 131 -9.37 13.92 -7.89
N ALA A 132 -8.30 14.04 -7.11
CA ALA A 132 -6.96 14.35 -7.62
C ALA A 132 -6.43 13.27 -8.58
N SER A 133 -6.67 11.99 -8.28
CA SER A 133 -6.21 10.87 -9.11
C SER A 133 -6.91 10.82 -10.48
N MET A 134 -8.19 11.20 -10.55
CA MET A 134 -8.95 11.24 -11.80
C MET A 134 -8.56 12.43 -12.70
N ALA A 135 -8.18 13.58 -12.11
CA ALA A 135 -7.71 14.74 -12.87
C ALA A 135 -6.43 14.44 -13.67
N THR A 136 -5.52 13.63 -13.13
CA THR A 136 -4.30 13.21 -13.84
C THR A 136 -4.59 12.31 -15.05
N VAL A 137 -5.64 11.48 -15.00
CA VAL A 137 -6.06 10.62 -16.11
C VAL A 137 -6.73 11.41 -17.23
N LEU A 138 -7.47 12.48 -16.89
CA LEU A 138 -8.10 13.34 -17.89
C LEU A 138 -7.09 14.22 -18.64
N CYS A 139 -5.99 14.64 -17.98
CA CYS A 139 -4.94 15.44 -18.62
C CYS A 139 -3.97 14.64 -19.52
N THR A 140 -4.03 13.30 -19.48
CA THR A 140 -3.17 12.43 -20.31
C THR A 140 -3.89 11.89 -21.55
N GLN A 141 -5.18 12.19 -21.74
CA GLN A 141 -5.83 11.94 -23.01
C GLN A 141 -5.38 13.00 -24.02
N PRO A 142 -4.73 12.62 -25.14
CA PRO A 142 -4.47 13.56 -26.22
C PRO A 142 -5.82 14.14 -26.68
N PRO A 143 -5.88 15.43 -27.04
CA PRO A 143 -7.09 16.01 -27.60
C PRO A 143 -7.52 15.14 -28.78
N ARG A 144 -8.79 14.68 -28.77
CA ARG A 144 -9.37 14.02 -29.94
C ARG A 144 -9.24 15.00 -31.11
N GLU A 145 -8.27 14.73 -31.99
CA GLU A 145 -8.13 15.47 -33.24
C GLU A 145 -9.49 15.39 -33.94
N ALA A 146 -10.07 16.57 -34.15
CA ALA A 146 -11.22 16.73 -35.02
C ALA A 146 -10.79 16.24 -36.40
N TRP A 147 -11.36 15.12 -36.83
CA TRP A 147 -11.20 14.61 -38.19
C TRP A 147 -11.56 15.73 -39.16
N PRO A 148 -10.70 16.09 -40.13
CA PRO A 148 -11.10 17.01 -41.17
C PRO A 148 -12.16 16.32 -42.03
N THR A 149 -13.37 16.88 -42.01
CA THR A 149 -14.43 16.61 -42.96
C THR A 149 -13.85 16.83 -44.35
N GLN A 150 -13.53 15.76 -45.07
CA GLN A 150 -13.14 15.88 -46.47
C GLN A 150 -14.37 16.36 -47.24
N HIS A 151 -14.30 17.61 -47.67
CA HIS A 151 -15.20 18.22 -48.62
C HIS A 151 -15.20 17.41 -49.93
N THR A 152 -16.41 17.11 -50.40
CA THR A 152 -16.77 16.89 -51.79
C THR A 152 -16.02 17.78 -52.77
N MET A 153 -15.58 17.24 -53.92
CA MET A 153 -15.91 17.75 -55.26
C MET A 153 -15.38 16.86 -56.40
N ASN A 154 -16.31 16.53 -57.30
CA ASN A 154 -16.24 16.00 -58.68
C ASN A 154 -15.83 14.54 -58.92
#